data_AF-A0A4Y5Z1A3-F1
#
_entry.id   AF-A0A4Y5Z1A3-F1
#
_cell.length_a   1.000
_cell.length_b   1.000
_cell.length_c   1.000
_cell.angle_alpha   90.00
_cell.angle_beta   90.00
_cell.angle_gamma   90.00
#
_symmetry.space_group_name_H-M   'P 1'
#
loop_
_entity.id
_entity.type
_entity.pdbx_description
1 polymer ?
#
loop_
_entity_poly.entity_id
_entity_poly.type
_entity_poly.pdbx_seq_one_letter_code
_entity_poly.pdbx_strand_id
1 'polypeptide(L)' 'MSTVKPSTPVHDYPVTREALKRDWSIPYCNAHLLRLEREGKFPRRIYLGGRTAAWLTSELAAWVASFVAARDAKATR' A
#
# COMPACT_ATOMS: atom_id res chain seq x y z
N MET A 1 -19.48 -1.87 -16.61
CA MET A 1 -19.17 -3.25 -16.15
C MET A 1 -18.12 -3.13 -15.05
N SER A 2 -18.56 -2.91 -13.81
CA SER A 2 -17.65 -2.76 -12.67
C SER A 2 -17.13 -4.13 -12.28
N THR A 3 -15.82 -4.35 -12.40
CA THR A 3 -15.18 -5.54 -11.85
C THR A 3 -15.21 -5.42 -10.33
N VAL A 4 -16.18 -6.09 -9.72
CA VAL A 4 -16.13 -6.43 -8.29
C VAL A 4 -14.87 -7.28 -8.13
N LYS A 5 -13.87 -6.77 -7.41
CA LYS A 5 -12.71 -7.58 -7.03
C LYS A 5 -13.22 -8.77 -6.20
N PRO A 6 -12.88 -10.01 -6.58
CA PRO A 6 -13.42 -11.19 -5.93
C PRO A 6 -12.95 -11.26 -4.47
N SER A 7 -13.85 -11.79 -3.64
CA SER A 7 -13.65 -12.60 -2.43
C SER A 7 -12.21 -12.71 -1.92
N THR A 8 -12.03 -12.40 -0.63
CA THR A 8 -10.83 -12.66 0.19
C THR A 8 -10.00 -13.84 -0.31
N PRO A 9 -8.78 -13.61 -0.83
CA PRO A 9 -7.83 -14.67 -1.07
C PRO A 9 -7.08 -14.95 0.22
N VAL A 10 -6.93 -16.23 0.55
CA VAL A 10 -6.05 -16.75 1.62
C VAL A 10 -4.56 -16.41 1.41
N HIS A 11 -4.21 -15.77 0.28
CA HIS A 11 -2.86 -15.38 -0.08
C HIS A 11 -2.80 -13.88 -0.37
N ASP A 12 -1.98 -13.17 0.41
CA ASP A 12 -1.64 -11.77 0.19
C ASP A 12 -0.91 -11.60 -1.14
N TYR A 13 -1.48 -10.82 -2.06
CA TYR A 13 -0.84 -10.54 -3.34
C TYR A 13 0.22 -9.45 -3.18
N PRO A 14 1.45 -9.67 -3.70
CA PRO A 14 2.45 -8.63 -3.72
C PRO A 14 2.13 -7.61 -4.82
N VAL A 15 2.12 -6.34 -4.44
CA VAL A 15 1.86 -5.18 -5.29
C VAL A 15 3.20 -4.56 -5.67
N THR A 16 3.54 -4.57 -6.96
CA THR A 16 4.74 -3.87 -7.46
C THR A 16 4.51 -2.37 -7.47
N ARG A 17 5.58 -1.60 -7.70
CA ARG A 17 5.50 -0.13 -7.79
C ARG A 17 4.57 0.36 -8.89
N GLU A 18 4.54 -0.32 -10.03
CA GLU A 18 3.68 0.03 -11.17
C GLU A 18 2.21 -0.14 -10.78
N ALA A 19 1.88 -1.24 -10.11
CA ALA A 19 0.54 -1.51 -9.59
C ALA A 19 0.16 -0.53 -8.45
N LEU A 20 1.11 -0.14 -7.60
CA LEU A 20 0.90 0.88 -6.57
C LEU A 20 0.47 2.23 -7.17
N LYS A 21 1.10 2.62 -8.29
CA LYS A 21 0.73 3.86 -9.00
C LYS A 21 -0.62 3.73 -9.72
N ARG A 22 -0.85 2.63 -10.43
CA ARG A 22 -2.02 2.45 -11.30
C ARG A 22 -3.29 2.11 -10.53
N ASP A 23 -3.21 1.18 -9.59
CA ASP A 23 -4.38 0.60 -8.94
C ASP A 23 -4.70 1.27 -7.60
N TRP A 24 -3.67 1.75 -6.89
CA TRP A 24 -3.82 2.42 -5.60
C TRP A 24 -3.71 3.94 -5.69
N SER A 25 -3.43 4.49 -6.88
CA SER A 25 -3.28 5.93 -7.09
C SER A 25 -2.27 6.59 -6.15
N ILE A 26 -1.18 5.89 -5.78
CA ILE A 26 -0.09 6.43 -4.96
C ILE A 26 1.12 6.69 -5.86
N PRO A 27 1.28 7.91 -6.43
CA PRO A 27 2.34 8.21 -7.40
C PRO A 27 3.64 8.65 -6.72
N TYR A 28 4.15 7.89 -5.75
CA TYR A 28 5.39 8.25 -5.05
C TYR A 28 6.64 7.79 -5.82
N CYS A 29 7.68 8.63 -5.80
CA CYS A 29 8.98 8.28 -6.32
C CYS A 29 9.73 7.35 -5.34
N ASN A 30 10.70 6.60 -5.84
CA ASN A 30 11.43 5.61 -5.05
C ASN A 30 12.11 6.24 -3.81
N ALA A 31 12.76 7.39 -3.96
CA ALA A 31 13.38 8.09 -2.84
C ALA A 31 12.36 8.48 -1.75
N HIS A 32 11.14 8.86 -2.15
CA HIS A 32 10.06 9.19 -1.21
C HIS A 32 9.61 7.93 -0.46
N LEU A 33 9.37 6.82 -1.17
CA LEU A 33 8.99 5.54 -0.57
C LEU A 33 10.06 5.07 0.43
N LEU A 34 11.34 5.07 0.04
CA LEU A 34 12.45 4.72 0.93
C LEU A 34 12.52 5.62 2.17
N ARG A 35 12.23 6.91 2.02
CA ARG A 35 12.18 7.83 3.16
C ARG A 35 11.05 7.48 4.11
N LEU A 36 9.83 7.23 3.59
CA LEU A 36 8.70 6.86 4.43
C LEU A 36 8.89 5.48 5.09
N GLU A 37 9.49 4.52 4.39
CA GLU A 37 9.87 3.22 4.95
C GLU A 37 10.83 3.39 6.14
N ARG A 38 11.86 4.24 6.00
CA ARG A 38 12.79 4.55 7.10
C ARG A 38 12.11 5.27 8.27
N GLU A 39 11.15 6.14 7.98
CA GLU A 39 10.37 6.83 8.99
C GLU A 39 9.30 5.93 9.65
N GLY A 40 9.14 4.68 9.21
CA GLY A 40 8.09 3.77 9.69
C GLY A 40 6.68 4.21 9.29
N LYS A 41 6.57 5.12 8.31
CA LYS A 41 5.31 5.69 7.82
C LYS A 41 4.80 5.00 6.56
N PHE A 42 5.49 3.98 6.06
CA PHE A 42 5.05 3.19 4.91
C PHE A 42 5.34 1.70 5.16
N PRO A 43 4.49 0.79 4.63
CA PRO A 43 4.73 -0.64 4.68
C PRO A 43 6.13 -1.06 4.23
N ARG A 44 6.65 -2.15 4.80
CA ARG A 44 7.99 -2.64 4.44
C ARG A 44 7.92 -3.35 3.08
N ARG A 45 8.87 -3.05 2.20
CA ARG A 45 9.00 -3.77 0.94
C ARG A 45 9.53 -5.18 1.11
N ILE A 46 9.03 -6.07 0.28
CA ILE A 46 9.55 -7.42 0.03
C ILE A 46 10.21 -7.46 -1.36
N TYR A 47 11.21 -8.31 -1.51
CA TYR A 47 11.87 -8.56 -2.78
C TYR A 47 11.34 -9.85 -3.40
N LEU A 48 10.66 -9.75 -4.54
CA LEU A 48 10.11 -10.92 -5.26
C LEU A 48 11.17 -11.65 -6.10
N GLY A 49 12.36 -11.06 -6.22
CA GLY A 49 13.46 -11.54 -7.05
C GLY A 49 14.13 -10.38 -7.80
N GLY A 50 15.46 -10.42 -7.90
CA GLY A 50 16.24 -9.37 -8.54
C GLY A 50 16.09 -8.01 -7.85
N ARG A 51 15.80 -6.96 -8.64
CA ARG A 51 15.64 -5.58 -8.16
C ARG A 51 14.18 -5.16 -7.92
N THR A 52 13.24 -6.11 -8.01
CA THR A 52 11.81 -5.82 -7.93
C THR A 52 11.35 -5.73 -6.48
N ALA A 53 11.06 -4.52 -6.03
CA ALA A 53 10.40 -4.26 -4.75
C ALA A 53 8.88 -4.36 -4.91
N ALA A 54 8.24 -5.05 -3.98
CA ALA A 54 6.79 -5.15 -3.87
C ALA A 54 6.34 -4.96 -2.42
N TRP A 55 5.06 -4.69 -2.22
CA TRP A 55 4.43 -4.54 -0.90
C TRP A 55 3.23 -5.46 -0.80
N LEU A 56 2.87 -5.89 0.41
CA LEU A 56 1.71 -6.74 0.59
C LEU A 56 0.42 -5.92 0.51
N THR A 57 -0.59 -6.48 -0.16
CA THR A 57 -1.91 -5.86 -0.29
C THR A 57 -2.54 -5.57 1.08
N SER A 58 -2.46 -6.50 2.03
CA SER A 58 -2.99 -6.29 3.39
C SER A 58 -2.29 -5.18 4.15
N GLU A 59 -0.96 -5.05 4.04
CA GLU A 59 -0.23 -3.96 4.69
C GLU A 59 -0.60 -2.60 4.09
N LEU A 60 -0.72 -2.51 2.77
CA LEU A 60 -1.18 -1.28 2.10
C LEU A 60 -2.61 -0.92 2.52
N ALA A 61 -3.51 -1.90 2.59
CA ALA A 61 -4.89 -1.68 3.05
C ALA A 61 -4.94 -1.17 4.50
N ALA A 62 -4.18 -1.81 5.41
CA ALA A 62 -4.09 -1.39 6.81
C ALA A 62 -3.49 0.02 6.96
N TRP A 63 -2.51 0.35 6.13
CA TRP A 63 -1.90 1.67 6.08
C TRP A 63 -2.89 2.76 5.64
N VAL A 64 -3.65 2.50 4.57
CA VAL A 64 -4.73 3.42 4.12
C VAL A 64 -5.80 3.55 5.21
N ALA A 65 -6.23 2.45 5.80
CA ALA A 65 -7.21 2.45 6.89
C ALA A 65 -6.74 3.29 8.09
N SER A 66 -5.43 3.30 8.38
CA SER A 66 -4.85 4.12 9.46
C SER A 66 -5.00 5.62 9.20
N PHE A 67 -4.89 6.09 7.94
CA PHE A 67 -5.18 7.50 7.63
C PHE A 67 -6.65 7.84 7.75
N VAL A 68 -7.53 6.95 7.31
CA VAL A 68 -8.98 7.15 7.44
C VAL A 68 -9.35 7.25 8.91
N ALA A 69 -8.88 6.32 9.74
CA ALA A 69 -9.08 6.35 11.18
C ALA A 69 -8.52 7.64 11.81
N ALA A 70 -7.30 8.06 11.43
CA ALA A 70 -6.71 9.30 11.93
C ALA A 70 -7.48 10.56 11.49
N ARG A 71 -8.07 10.54 10.28
CA ARG A 71 -8.94 11.61 9.77
C ARG A 71 -10.26 11.65 10.54
N ASP A 72 -10.92 10.51 10.68
CA ASP A 72 -12.23 10.41 11.32
C ASP A 72 -12.12 10.75 12.83
N ALA A 73 -11.02 10.36 13.47
CA ALA A 73 -10.68 10.76 14.85
C ALA A 73 -10.45 12.28 15.01
N LYS A 74 -10.05 12.99 13.95
CA LYS A 74 -9.96 14.46 13.97
C LYS A 74 -11.28 15.14 13.68
N ALA A 75 -12.15 14.52 12.87
CA ALA A 75 -13.46 15.06 12.51
C ALA A 75 -14.47 15.01 13.67
N THR A 76 -14.28 14.11 14.64
CA THR A 76 -15.14 14.00 15.82
C THR A 76 -14.83 15.03 16.93
N ARG A 77 -13.98 16.03 16.68
CA ARG A 77 -13.62 17.11 17.62
C ARG A 77 -14.14 18.44 17.11
#